data_AF-A0A662TAN0-F1
#
_entry.id   AF-A0A662TAN0-F1
#
_cell.length_a   1.000
_cell.length_b   1.000
_cell.length_c   1.000
_cell.angle_alpha   90.00
_cell.angle_beta   90.00
_cell.angle_gamma   90.00
#
_symmetry.space_group_name_H-M   'P 1'
#
loop_
_entity.id
_entity.type
_entity.pdbx_description
1 polymer ?
#
loop_
_entity_poly.entity_id
_entity_poly.type
_entity_poly.pdbx_seq_one_letter_code
_entity_poly.pdbx_strand_id
1 'polypeptide(L)'
;MVNPNDLAEYMVEYGLARNFDIVIARYQNVIAYNISIVNGEVASTSINRTNGLGAKLIYKGVNIHTSTNIFSFESVKNRVEEALAKAKAYSKDKFRYVTFYEVESTDISHVVKEDKPFIDYKDELISDLMSLDDEIKEYAKIDVLTRIFNIHAFTEEKYITTSEGVKVYSKIPRILLHYRLVSKAGDKYISRDGFLGGSGGIESIEY
;
A
#
# COMPACT_ATOMS: atom_id res chain seq x y z
N MET A 1 10.87 0.61 21.87
CA MET A 1 10.10 1.24 20.76
C MET A 1 8.65 0.84 20.96
N VAL A 2 7.69 1.77 20.88
CA VAL A 2 6.27 1.45 21.11
C VAL A 2 5.74 0.64 19.92
N ASN A 3 4.98 -0.43 20.18
CA ASN A 3 4.35 -1.22 19.13
C ASN A 3 3.25 -0.38 18.45
N PRO A 4 3.26 -0.22 17.10
CA PRO A 4 2.23 0.52 16.39
C PRO A 4 0.81 -0.01 16.59
N ASN A 5 0.64 -1.32 16.86
CA ASN A 5 -0.67 -1.89 17.13
C ASN A 5 -1.23 -1.35 18.46
N ASP A 6 -0.40 -1.28 19.51
CA ASP A 6 -0.77 -0.70 20.81
C ASP A 6 -1.15 0.79 20.66
N LEU A 7 -0.50 1.52 19.73
CA LEU A 7 -0.87 2.91 19.44
C LEU A 7 -2.20 3.04 18.70
N ALA A 8 -2.54 2.07 17.83
CA ALA A 8 -3.85 2.03 17.18
C ALA A 8 -4.95 1.71 18.20
N GLU A 9 -4.70 0.76 19.12
CA GLU A 9 -5.61 0.44 20.23
C GLU A 9 -5.79 1.64 21.16
N TYR A 10 -4.70 2.31 21.54
CA TYR A 10 -4.75 3.54 22.31
C TYR A 10 -5.54 4.66 21.61
N MET A 11 -5.45 4.78 20.28
CA MET A 11 -6.23 5.76 19.51
C MET A 11 -7.74 5.49 19.62
N VAL A 12 -8.16 4.22 19.65
CA VAL A 12 -9.56 3.82 19.91
C VAL A 12 -9.97 4.16 21.33
N GLU A 13 -9.22 3.69 22.33
CA GLU A 13 -9.52 3.91 23.74
C GLU A 13 -9.62 5.40 24.08
N TYR A 14 -8.66 6.18 23.60
CA TYR A 14 -8.61 7.61 23.84
C TYR A 14 -9.73 8.35 23.11
N GLY A 15 -10.05 7.95 21.87
CA GLY A 15 -11.19 8.51 21.13
C GLY A 15 -12.51 8.27 21.86
N LEU A 16 -12.76 7.05 22.34
CA LEU A 16 -13.95 6.72 23.14
C LEU A 16 -14.01 7.57 24.42
N ALA A 17 -12.90 7.70 25.14
CA ALA A 17 -12.80 8.56 26.33
C ALA A 17 -13.09 10.04 26.03
N ARG A 18 -13.00 10.48 24.77
CA ARG A 18 -13.34 11.83 24.31
C ARG A 18 -14.74 11.96 23.71
N ASN A 19 -15.60 10.96 23.90
CA ASN A 19 -17.00 10.91 23.44
C ASN A 19 -17.16 10.86 21.91
N PHE A 20 -16.19 10.27 21.19
CA PHE A 20 -16.47 9.82 19.83
C PHE A 20 -17.40 8.59 19.91
N ASP A 21 -18.42 8.56 19.07
CA ASP A 21 -19.40 7.47 19.00
C ASP A 21 -18.74 6.23 18.38
N ILE A 22 -17.91 6.43 17.36
CA ILE A 22 -17.23 5.35 16.62
C ILE A 22 -15.79 5.76 16.36
N VAL A 23 -14.87 4.82 16.59
CA VAL A 23 -13.44 4.98 16.28
C VAL A 23 -12.95 3.75 15.53
N ILE A 24 -12.36 3.95 14.36
CA ILE A 24 -11.69 2.90 13.59
C ILE A 24 -10.26 3.35 13.39
N ALA A 25 -9.33 2.77 14.12
CA ALA A 25 -7.91 3.04 14.00
C ALA A 25 -7.23 1.99 13.12
N ARG A 26 -6.22 2.43 12.38
CA ARG A 26 -5.44 1.61 11.46
C ARG A 26 -3.96 1.95 11.55
N TYR A 27 -3.14 0.96 11.83
CA TYR A 27 -1.73 0.96 11.45
C TYR A 27 -1.58 0.39 10.04
N GLN A 28 -0.75 1.04 9.22
CA GLN A 28 -0.39 0.54 7.90
C GLN A 28 1.11 0.69 7.69
N ASN A 29 1.73 -0.33 7.10
CA ASN A 29 3.14 -0.35 6.74
C ASN A 29 3.29 -0.99 5.35
N VAL A 30 3.94 -0.28 4.46
CA VAL A 30 4.26 -0.73 3.11
C VAL A 30 5.77 -0.69 2.95
N ILE A 31 6.35 -1.81 2.54
CA ILE A 31 7.74 -1.88 2.08
C ILE A 31 7.70 -2.17 0.58
N ALA A 32 8.29 -1.31 -0.23
CA ALA A 32 8.26 -1.38 -1.68
C ALA A 32 9.66 -1.38 -2.27
N TYR A 33 9.91 -2.33 -3.16
CA TYR A 33 11.09 -2.46 -3.99
C TYR A 33 10.73 -2.03 -5.41
N ASN A 34 11.50 -1.11 -5.97
CA ASN A 34 11.31 -0.66 -7.35
C ASN A 34 12.63 -0.83 -8.10
N ILE A 35 12.59 -1.52 -9.23
CA ILE A 35 13.75 -1.79 -10.08
C ILE A 35 13.37 -1.40 -11.50
N SER A 36 14.23 -0.65 -12.17
CA SER A 36 14.06 -0.28 -13.57
C SER A 36 15.26 -0.80 -14.36
N ILE A 37 14.97 -1.60 -15.38
CA ILE A 37 15.93 -2.10 -16.36
C ILE A 37 15.62 -1.36 -17.67
N VAL A 38 16.63 -0.71 -18.24
CA VAL A 38 16.52 0.05 -19.48
C VAL A 38 17.61 -0.42 -20.43
N ASN A 39 17.18 -0.89 -21.61
CA ASN A 39 18.06 -1.34 -22.69
C ASN A 39 19.12 -2.37 -22.27
N GLY A 40 18.75 -3.30 -21.39
CA GLY A 40 19.63 -4.36 -20.90
C GLY A 40 20.50 -3.96 -19.70
N GLU A 41 20.32 -2.76 -19.13
CA GLU A 41 21.06 -2.32 -17.94
C GLU A 41 20.11 -1.97 -16.78
N VAL A 42 20.52 -2.28 -15.55
CA VAL A 42 19.78 -1.84 -14.36
C VAL A 42 19.97 -0.33 -14.19
N ALA A 43 18.98 0.45 -14.61
CA ALA A 43 19.00 1.90 -14.56
C ALA A 43 18.77 2.45 -13.14
N SER A 44 17.94 1.78 -12.34
CA SER A 44 17.71 2.19 -10.94
C SER A 44 17.21 1.05 -10.07
N THR A 45 17.53 1.15 -8.78
CA THR A 45 16.95 0.33 -7.71
C THR A 45 16.60 1.24 -6.53
N SER A 46 15.45 0.99 -5.89
CA SER A 46 15.08 1.71 -4.66
C SER A 46 14.26 0.82 -3.73
N ILE A 47 14.42 1.07 -2.43
CA ILE A 47 13.63 0.47 -1.37
C ILE A 47 12.98 1.62 -0.60
N ASN A 48 11.65 1.60 -0.53
CA ASN A 48 10.87 2.61 0.16
C ASN A 48 10.07 1.95 1.27
N ARG A 49 10.01 2.59 2.43
CA ARG A 49 9.12 2.21 3.52
C ARG A 49 8.17 3.36 3.81
N THR A 50 6.87 3.10 3.76
CA THR A 50 5.84 4.07 4.11
C THR A 50 4.99 3.47 5.21
N ASN A 51 4.88 4.16 6.34
CA ASN A 51 4.05 3.69 7.45
C ASN A 51 3.37 4.83 8.19
N GLY A 52 2.31 4.50 8.91
CA GLY A 52 1.57 5.47 9.69
C GLY A 52 0.37 4.87 10.40
N LEU A 53 -0.17 5.68 11.31
CA LEU A 53 -1.41 5.47 12.02
C LEU A 53 -2.46 6.42 11.46
N GLY A 54 -3.68 5.94 11.28
CA GLY A 54 -4.82 6.78 10.94
C GLY A 54 -6.05 6.32 11.69
N ALA A 55 -6.99 7.23 11.91
CA ALA A 55 -8.31 6.86 12.39
C ALA A 55 -9.41 7.59 11.64
N LYS A 56 -10.52 6.87 11.47
CA LYS A 56 -11.85 7.43 11.22
C LYS A 56 -12.56 7.56 12.56
N LEU A 57 -13.14 8.72 12.79
CA LEU A 57 -13.75 9.12 14.05
C LEU A 57 -15.13 9.71 13.77
N ILE A 58 -16.16 9.27 14.48
CA ILE A 58 -17.52 9.83 14.39
C ILE A 58 -17.87 10.50 15.72
N TYR A 59 -18.25 11.77 15.68
CA TYR A 59 -18.70 12.54 16.84
C TYR A 59 -20.03 13.21 16.55
N LYS A 60 -21.09 12.78 17.22
CA LYS A 60 -22.46 13.26 17.01
C LYS A 60 -22.82 13.25 15.51
N GLY A 61 -22.48 12.15 14.83
CA GLY A 61 -22.69 11.95 13.40
C GLY A 61 -21.75 12.72 12.46
N VAL A 62 -20.81 13.53 12.98
CA VAL A 62 -19.76 14.18 12.18
C VAL A 62 -18.62 13.20 11.96
N ASN A 63 -18.31 12.92 10.70
CA ASN A 63 -17.22 12.03 10.29
C ASN A 63 -15.91 12.81 10.09
N ILE A 64 -14.86 12.46 10.83
CA ILE A 64 -13.53 13.07 10.80
C ILE A 64 -12.46 12.00 10.58
N HIS A 65 -11.39 12.38 9.89
CA HIS A 65 -10.20 11.55 9.73
C HIS A 65 -9.00 12.25 10.35
N THR A 66 -8.11 11.47 10.96
CA THR A 66 -6.83 11.96 11.49
C THR A 66 -5.73 10.94 11.22
N SER A 67 -4.48 11.37 11.15
CA SER A 67 -3.33 10.48 10.89
C SER A 67 -2.02 11.04 11.41
N THR A 68 -1.05 10.16 11.67
CA THR A 68 0.33 10.49 12.06
C THR A 68 1.31 9.40 11.61
N ASN A 69 2.53 9.79 11.28
CA ASN A 69 3.67 8.88 11.11
C ASN A 69 4.64 8.93 12.31
N ILE A 70 4.25 9.62 13.39
CA ILE A 70 5.02 9.71 14.63
C ILE A 70 4.46 8.69 15.62
N PHE A 71 5.24 7.65 15.93
CA PHE A 71 4.83 6.53 16.77
C PHE A 71 5.03 6.82 18.26
N SER A 72 4.17 7.68 18.83
CA SER A 72 4.11 7.93 20.27
C SER A 72 2.69 8.17 20.77
N PHE A 73 2.42 7.79 22.03
CA PHE A 73 1.14 8.04 22.69
C PHE A 73 0.74 9.53 22.66
N GLU A 74 1.71 10.42 22.88
CA GLU A 74 1.46 11.87 22.86
C GLU A 74 1.10 12.37 21.46
N SER A 75 1.72 11.84 20.39
CA SER A 75 1.31 12.18 19.02
C SER A 75 -0.12 11.73 18.73
N VAL A 76 -0.48 10.50 19.12
CA VAL A 76 -1.84 9.96 18.97
C VAL A 76 -2.85 10.83 19.70
N LYS A 77 -2.59 11.14 20.98
CA LYS A 77 -3.43 12.01 21.80
C LYS A 77 -3.64 13.37 21.14
N ASN A 78 -2.58 14.05 20.72
CA ASN A 78 -2.67 15.36 20.07
C ASN A 78 -3.50 15.30 18.78
N ARG A 79 -3.36 14.24 17.98
CA ARG A 79 -4.15 14.03 16.77
C ARG A 79 -5.63 13.78 17.04
N VAL A 80 -5.97 13.09 18.13
CA VAL A 80 -7.36 12.88 18.55
C VAL A 80 -7.97 14.18 19.09
N GLU A 81 -7.22 14.97 19.87
CA GLU A 81 -7.68 16.27 20.36
C GLU A 81 -7.98 17.26 19.23
N GLU A 82 -7.09 17.34 18.24
CA GLU A 82 -7.30 18.15 17.04
C GLU A 82 -8.54 17.70 16.25
N ALA A 83 -8.74 16.38 16.13
CA ALA A 83 -9.92 15.82 15.49
C ALA A 83 -11.20 16.19 16.25
N LEU A 84 -11.18 16.14 17.58
CA LEU A 84 -12.32 16.51 18.43
C LEU A 84 -12.66 18.00 18.28
N ALA A 85 -11.66 18.87 18.28
CA ALA A 85 -11.85 20.31 18.10
C ALA A 85 -12.54 20.59 16.75
N LYS A 86 -12.08 19.95 15.68
CA LYS A 86 -12.70 20.00 14.34
C LYS A 86 -14.13 19.47 14.38
N ALA A 87 -14.35 18.28 14.95
CA ALA A 87 -15.67 17.65 15.00
C ALA A 87 -16.70 18.51 15.75
N LYS A 88 -16.31 19.10 16.89
CA LYS A 88 -17.15 20.02 17.66
C LYS A 88 -17.52 21.27 16.86
N ALA A 89 -16.59 21.83 16.09
CA ALA A 89 -16.87 22.97 15.22
C ALA A 89 -17.93 22.61 14.17
N TYR A 90 -17.77 21.48 13.47
CA TYR A 90 -18.69 21.04 12.43
C TYR A 90 -20.05 20.57 12.97
N SER A 91 -20.11 20.02 14.19
CA SER A 91 -21.37 19.54 14.78
C SER A 91 -22.42 20.64 14.98
N LYS A 92 -22.01 21.92 14.94
CA LYS A 92 -22.89 23.09 15.01
C LYS A 92 -23.66 23.30 13.71
N ASP A 93 -23.08 22.88 12.59
CA ASP A 93 -23.72 22.97 11.28
C ASP A 93 -24.52 21.69 11.06
N LYS A 94 -25.84 21.80 10.84
CA LYS A 94 -26.75 20.65 10.64
C LYS A 94 -26.54 19.99 9.28
N PHE A 95 -25.37 19.44 9.02
CA PHE A 95 -25.10 18.62 7.84
C PHE A 95 -25.26 17.13 8.14
N ARG A 96 -25.61 16.39 7.09
CA ARG A 96 -25.94 14.96 7.07
C ARG A 96 -25.11 14.15 8.07
N TYR A 97 -25.75 13.72 9.14
CA TYR A 97 -25.16 12.83 10.15
C TYR A 97 -25.00 11.42 9.58
N VAL A 98 -23.82 10.84 9.77
CA VAL A 98 -23.53 9.46 9.38
C VAL A 98 -23.50 8.60 10.64
N THR A 99 -24.22 7.46 10.60
CA THR A 99 -24.09 6.38 11.57
C THR A 99 -23.73 5.10 10.84
N PHE A 100 -23.16 4.13 11.56
CA PHE A 100 -23.06 2.77 11.07
C PHE A 100 -24.34 2.00 11.41
N TYR A 101 -24.64 0.99 10.60
CA TYR A 101 -25.63 -0.01 10.91
C TYR A 101 -24.96 -1.11 11.74
N GLU A 102 -25.61 -1.56 12.80
CA GLU A 102 -25.08 -2.61 13.68
C GLU A 102 -25.07 -3.95 12.93
N VAL A 103 -23.91 -4.60 12.91
CA VAL A 103 -23.72 -5.92 12.29
C VAL A 103 -22.92 -6.81 13.24
N GLU A 104 -23.14 -8.12 13.17
CA GLU A 104 -22.23 -9.05 13.81
C GLU A 104 -20.84 -8.89 13.22
N SER A 105 -19.86 -8.76 14.10
CA SER A 105 -18.48 -8.52 13.73
C SER A 105 -17.58 -9.65 14.23
N THR A 106 -16.50 -9.91 13.51
CA THR A 106 -15.56 -10.97 13.83
C THR A 106 -14.15 -10.53 13.51
N ASP A 107 -13.19 -11.05 14.27
CA ASP A 107 -11.78 -10.84 14.00
C ASP A 107 -11.38 -11.57 12.73
N ILE A 108 -10.57 -10.91 11.90
CA ILE A 108 -10.12 -11.47 10.62
C ILE A 108 -8.60 -11.34 10.52
N SER A 109 -7.93 -12.44 10.19
CA SER A 109 -6.53 -12.43 9.79
C SER A 109 -6.40 -12.95 8.37
N HIS A 110 -5.81 -12.16 7.48
CA HIS A 110 -5.62 -12.52 6.09
C HIS A 110 -4.16 -12.33 5.66
N VAL A 111 -3.47 -13.43 5.43
CA VAL A 111 -2.07 -13.43 4.97
C VAL A 111 -2.00 -14.16 3.65
N VAL A 112 -1.52 -13.47 2.62
CA VAL A 112 -1.22 -14.11 1.33
C VAL A 112 0.17 -14.72 1.41
N LYS A 113 0.28 -15.99 1.03
CA LYS A 113 1.54 -16.73 0.98
C LYS A 113 2.32 -16.36 -0.28
N GLU A 114 3.65 -16.33 -0.16
CA GLU A 114 4.58 -16.22 -1.29
C GLU A 114 5.25 -17.59 -1.45
N ASP A 115 5.15 -18.17 -2.64
CA ASP A 115 5.89 -19.39 -2.95
C ASP A 115 7.33 -19.05 -3.38
N LYS A 116 7.53 -17.95 -4.11
CA LYS A 116 8.83 -17.37 -4.42
C LYS A 116 8.89 -15.89 -3.98
N PRO A 117 9.21 -15.61 -2.71
CA PRO A 117 9.25 -14.25 -2.19
C PRO A 117 10.15 -13.32 -3.02
N PHE A 118 9.68 -12.10 -3.31
CA PHE A 118 10.43 -11.19 -4.19
C PHE A 118 11.85 -10.94 -3.71
N ILE A 119 12.06 -10.75 -2.40
CA ILE A 119 13.38 -10.42 -1.85
C ILE A 119 14.41 -11.52 -2.08
N ASP A 120 13.97 -12.78 -2.08
CA ASP A 120 14.83 -13.95 -2.22
C ASP A 120 15.12 -14.26 -3.70
N TYR A 121 14.19 -13.92 -4.60
CA TYR A 121 14.26 -14.25 -6.02
C TYR A 121 14.48 -13.05 -6.96
N LYS A 122 14.67 -11.83 -6.43
CA LYS A 122 14.84 -10.61 -7.24
C LYS A 122 15.99 -10.70 -8.25
N ASP A 123 17.09 -11.36 -7.90
CA ASP A 123 18.29 -11.39 -8.74
C ASP A 123 18.12 -12.37 -9.91
N GLU A 124 17.39 -13.47 -9.69
CA GLU A 124 16.94 -14.39 -10.74
C GLU A 124 16.03 -13.66 -11.73
N LEU A 125 14.99 -12.98 -11.24
CA LEU A 125 14.07 -12.20 -12.08
C LEU A 125 14.80 -11.11 -12.90
N ILE A 126 15.78 -10.42 -12.32
CA ILE A 126 16.58 -9.43 -13.06
C ILE A 126 17.37 -10.12 -14.18
N SER A 127 18.01 -11.25 -13.89
CA SER A 127 18.76 -12.03 -14.88
C SER A 127 17.88 -12.50 -16.03
N ASP A 128 16.67 -12.96 -15.72
CA ASP A 128 15.69 -13.41 -16.72
C ASP A 128 15.24 -12.25 -17.62
N LEU A 129 14.98 -11.08 -17.04
CA LEU A 129 14.59 -9.89 -17.81
C LEU A 129 15.74 -9.32 -18.66
N MET A 130 16.99 -9.43 -18.19
CA MET A 130 18.16 -9.08 -19.01
C MET A 130 18.33 -10.04 -20.18
N SER A 131 18.12 -11.34 -19.95
CA SER A 131 18.15 -12.35 -21.03
C SER A 131 17.02 -12.10 -22.04
N LEU A 132 15.83 -11.75 -21.56
CA LEU A 132 14.70 -11.36 -22.41
C LEU A 132 14.99 -10.09 -23.23
N ASP A 133 15.75 -9.11 -22.70
CA ASP A 133 16.18 -7.93 -23.46
C ASP A 133 17.03 -8.32 -24.68
N ASP A 134 17.92 -9.29 -24.52
CA ASP A 134 18.75 -9.81 -25.60
C ASP A 134 17.92 -10.60 -26.62
N GLU A 135 17.01 -11.46 -26.17
CA GLU A 135 16.09 -12.18 -27.06
C GLU A 135 15.23 -11.21 -27.90
N ILE A 136 14.74 -10.12 -27.32
CA ILE A 136 13.96 -9.11 -28.06
C ILE A 136 14.78 -8.53 -29.22
N LYS A 137 16.09 -8.31 -29.04
CA LYS A 137 16.96 -7.80 -30.12
C LYS A 137 17.10 -8.81 -31.25
N GLU A 138 17.17 -10.10 -30.93
CA GLU A 138 17.31 -11.17 -31.91
C GLU A 138 16.01 -11.45 -32.68
N TYR A 139 14.87 -11.47 -31.99
CA TYR A 139 13.58 -11.80 -32.60
C TYR A 139 12.92 -10.63 -33.34
N ALA A 140 13.23 -9.39 -32.97
CA ALA A 140 12.59 -8.23 -33.58
C ALA A 140 13.07 -8.03 -35.03
N LYS A 141 12.13 -8.06 -35.98
CA LYS A 141 12.38 -7.76 -37.40
C LYS A 141 12.53 -6.25 -37.68
N ILE A 142 12.42 -5.42 -36.65
CA ILE A 142 12.48 -3.96 -36.69
C ILE A 142 13.31 -3.46 -35.51
N ASP A 143 13.87 -2.26 -35.64
CA ASP A 143 14.71 -1.67 -34.59
C ASP A 143 13.87 -1.35 -33.33
N VAL A 144 14.23 -1.92 -32.19
CA VAL A 144 13.60 -1.68 -30.89
C VAL A 144 14.50 -0.77 -30.07
N LEU A 145 14.36 0.54 -30.24
CA LEU A 145 15.24 1.55 -29.65
C LEU A 145 15.19 1.63 -28.13
N THR A 146 14.04 1.35 -27.53
CA THR A 146 13.84 1.48 -26.09
C THR A 146 13.13 0.25 -25.56
N ARG A 147 13.75 -0.38 -24.56
CA ARG A 147 13.23 -1.57 -23.88
C ARG A 147 13.31 -1.28 -22.38
N ILE A 148 12.16 -1.17 -21.74
CA ILE A 148 12.06 -0.82 -20.32
C ILE A 148 11.29 -1.92 -19.62
N PHE A 149 11.84 -2.41 -18.51
CA PHE A 149 11.17 -3.28 -17.57
C PHE A 149 11.20 -2.63 -16.19
N ASN A 150 10.03 -2.35 -15.63
CA ASN A 150 9.88 -1.80 -14.29
C ASN A 150 9.24 -2.87 -13.40
N ILE A 151 9.98 -3.31 -12.38
CA ILE A 151 9.48 -4.18 -11.33
C ILE A 151 9.06 -3.32 -10.15
N HIS A 152 7.82 -3.49 -9.72
CA HIS A 152 7.27 -2.91 -8.51
C HIS A 152 6.78 -4.05 -7.61
N ALA A 153 7.55 -4.39 -6.59
CA ALA A 153 7.19 -5.40 -5.61
C ALA A 153 6.98 -4.74 -4.25
N PHE A 154 5.88 -5.01 -3.56
CA PHE A 154 5.63 -4.43 -2.24
C PHE A 154 4.81 -5.32 -1.33
N THR A 155 5.12 -5.26 -0.04
CA THR A 155 4.35 -5.93 1.01
C THR A 155 3.59 -4.88 1.80
N GLU A 156 2.27 -5.00 1.81
CA GLU A 156 1.38 -4.17 2.63
C GLU A 156 0.94 -4.96 3.87
N GLU A 157 1.29 -4.43 5.04
CA GLU A 157 0.79 -4.88 6.33
C GLU A 157 -0.20 -3.85 6.88
N LYS A 158 -1.36 -4.32 7.36
CA LYS A 158 -2.37 -3.49 8.02
C LYS A 158 -2.84 -4.16 9.30
N TYR A 159 -2.99 -3.35 10.33
CA TYR A 159 -3.70 -3.70 11.55
C TYR A 159 -4.81 -2.68 11.76
N ILE A 160 -6.05 -3.13 11.87
CA ILE A 160 -7.23 -2.31 12.11
C ILE A 160 -7.84 -2.74 13.44
N THR A 161 -8.20 -1.76 14.26
CA THR A 161 -8.94 -1.98 15.49
C THR A 161 -10.09 -0.98 15.58
N THR A 162 -11.22 -1.40 16.13
CA THR A 162 -12.45 -0.61 16.17
C THR A 162 -12.96 -0.42 17.59
N SER A 163 -13.80 0.58 17.80
CA SER A 163 -14.51 0.82 19.05
C SER A 163 -15.44 -0.32 19.47
N GLU A 164 -15.80 -1.21 18.54
CA GLU A 164 -16.60 -2.41 18.79
C GLU A 164 -15.75 -3.61 19.23
N GLY A 165 -14.43 -3.44 19.33
CA GLY A 165 -13.49 -4.48 19.76
C GLY A 165 -12.94 -5.35 18.62
N VAL A 166 -13.38 -5.13 17.38
CA VAL A 166 -12.94 -5.91 16.21
C VAL A 166 -11.47 -5.63 15.89
N LYS A 167 -10.70 -6.69 15.66
CA LYS A 167 -9.31 -6.63 15.21
C LYS A 167 -9.17 -7.31 13.85
N VAL A 168 -8.62 -6.58 12.89
CA VAL A 168 -8.32 -7.10 11.55
C VAL A 168 -6.83 -6.97 11.25
N TYR A 169 -6.20 -8.07 10.89
CA TYR A 169 -4.83 -8.10 10.41
C TYR A 169 -4.79 -8.52 8.94
N SER A 170 -3.98 -7.85 8.14
CA SER A 170 -3.67 -8.32 6.79
C SER A 170 -2.21 -8.13 6.44
N LYS A 171 -1.62 -9.10 5.75
CA LYS A 171 -0.29 -9.00 5.11
C LYS A 171 -0.39 -9.50 3.67
N ILE A 172 -0.21 -8.59 2.72
CA ILE A 172 -0.41 -8.87 1.30
C ILE A 172 0.82 -8.39 0.51
N PRO A 173 1.70 -9.30 0.09
CA PRO A 173 2.72 -9.06 -0.93
C PRO A 173 2.07 -8.96 -2.30
N ARG A 174 2.59 -8.06 -3.13
CA ARG A 174 2.17 -7.84 -4.51
C ARG A 174 3.39 -7.57 -5.37
N ILE A 175 3.32 -8.03 -6.61
CA ILE A 175 4.32 -7.71 -7.63
C ILE A 175 3.60 -7.24 -8.89
N LEU A 176 4.19 -6.25 -9.55
CA LEU A 176 3.79 -5.74 -10.84
C LEU A 176 5.05 -5.58 -11.69
N LEU A 177 5.09 -6.24 -12.83
CA LEU A 177 6.03 -6.00 -13.91
C LEU A 177 5.32 -5.17 -14.97
N HIS A 178 5.80 -3.94 -15.18
CA HIS A 178 5.43 -3.11 -16.32
C HIS A 178 6.56 -3.17 -17.35
N TYR A 179 6.24 -3.47 -18.60
CA TYR A 179 7.19 -3.35 -19.69
C TYR A 179 6.74 -2.31 -20.71
N ARG A 180 7.71 -1.61 -21.30
CA ARG A 180 7.51 -0.69 -22.41
C ARG A 180 8.57 -0.93 -23.47
N LEU A 181 8.12 -1.18 -24.69
CA LEU A 181 8.96 -1.32 -25.88
C LEU A 181 8.65 -0.19 -26.86
N VAL A 182 9.67 0.48 -27.39
CA VAL A 182 9.53 1.49 -28.45
C VAL A 182 10.32 1.03 -29.66
N SER A 183 9.63 0.85 -30.77
CA SER A 183 10.21 0.42 -32.03
C SER A 183 10.15 1.52 -33.07
N LYS A 184 11.08 1.48 -34.02
CA LYS A 184 11.20 2.41 -35.13
C LYS A 184 11.20 1.67 -36.46
N ALA A 185 10.45 2.21 -37.43
CA ALA A 185 10.46 1.78 -38.82
C ALA A 185 10.47 3.00 -39.75
N GLY A 186 11.63 3.30 -40.35
CA GLY A 186 11.85 4.58 -41.04
C GLY A 186 11.70 5.74 -40.06
N ASP A 187 10.85 6.72 -40.38
CA ASP A 187 10.58 7.88 -39.51
C ASP A 187 9.41 7.67 -38.53
N LYS A 188 8.84 6.46 -38.49
CA LYS A 188 7.70 6.14 -37.64
C LYS A 188 8.15 5.45 -36.37
N TYR A 189 7.51 5.82 -35.26
CA TYR A 189 7.71 5.22 -33.95
C TYR A 189 6.41 4.59 -33.48
N ILE A 190 6.50 3.42 -32.84
CA ILE A 190 5.38 2.79 -32.16
C ILE A 190 5.84 2.33 -30.78
N SER A 191 4.99 2.53 -29.78
CA SER A 191 5.22 2.04 -28.43
C SER A 191 4.21 0.96 -28.07
N ARG A 192 4.65 -0.04 -27.30
CA ARG A 192 3.77 -1.01 -26.67
C ARG A 192 4.09 -1.12 -25.19
N ASP A 193 3.04 -1.06 -24.39
CA ASP A 193 3.08 -1.24 -22.95
C ASP A 193 2.33 -2.54 -22.58
N GLY A 194 2.77 -3.20 -21.52
CA GLY A 194 2.04 -4.30 -20.91
C GLY A 194 2.35 -4.43 -19.43
N PHE A 195 1.47 -5.14 -18.73
CA PHE A 195 1.50 -5.30 -17.29
C PHE A 195 1.24 -6.76 -16.94
N LEU A 196 2.06 -7.30 -16.06
CA LEU A 196 1.88 -8.60 -15.43
C LEU A 196 1.95 -8.41 -13.93
N GLY A 197 1.11 -9.08 -13.14
CA GLY A 197 1.15 -8.91 -11.70
C GLY A 197 0.06 -9.65 -10.96
N GLY A 198 0.21 -9.67 -9.64
CA GLY A 198 -0.70 -10.36 -8.74
C GLY A 198 -0.36 -10.13 -7.28
N SER A 199 -1.11 -10.83 -6.40
CA SER A 199 -0.77 -10.92 -4.98
C SER A 199 -0.08 -12.25 -4.73
N GLY A 200 1.11 -12.22 -4.12
CA GLY A 200 2.04 -13.34 -4.02
C GLY A 200 3.47 -12.87 -4.27
N GLY A 201 4.38 -13.82 -4.46
CA GLY A 201 5.77 -13.59 -4.85
C GLY A 201 5.94 -13.48 -6.37
N ILE A 202 7.16 -13.71 -6.87
CA ILE A 202 7.48 -13.61 -8.30
C ILE A 202 6.71 -14.62 -9.15
N GLU A 203 6.21 -15.71 -8.57
CA GLU A 203 5.32 -16.67 -9.23
C GLU A 203 4.06 -16.00 -9.80
N SER A 204 3.70 -14.80 -9.32
CA SER A 204 2.53 -14.05 -9.82
C SER A 204 2.73 -13.42 -11.21
N ILE A 205 3.96 -13.44 -11.74
CA ILE A 205 4.30 -12.93 -13.08
C ILE A 205 4.93 -14.00 -13.98
N GLU A 206 5.16 -15.21 -13.47
CA GLU A 206 5.57 -16.38 -14.24
C GLU A 206 4.31 -17.01 -14.86
N TYR A 207 4.22 -17.05 -16.20
CA TYR A 207 3.11 -17.68 -16.94
C TYR A 207 3.65 -18.62 -18.02
#